data_AF-A0A672KC54-F1
#
_entry.id   AF-A0A672KC54-F1
#
_cell.length_a   1.000
_cell.length_b   1.000
_cell.length_c   1.000
_cell.angle_alpha   90.00
_cell.angle_beta   90.00
_cell.angle_gamma   90.00
#
_symmetry.space_group_name_H-M   'P 1'
#
loop_
_entity.id
_entity.type
_entity.pdbx_description
1 polymer ?
#
loop_
_entity_poly.entity_id
_entity_poly.type
_entity_poly.pdbx_seq_one_letter_code
_entity_poly.pdbx_strand_id
1 'polypeptide(L)'
;MCALLHQDAEILRSRDASLLKQCDVVVDVGGEYDPAQHRYDHHQRSFAESFHSLCPEKRWVTKLSSAGLIYLHFGRHVLEQLTQLKQHEPQLELLYDKMYDSFVEEVDAVDNGISQCDGEVRYSISTTLSARVGHLNPRWNSSDQDTEEGFQKALALVGAEFKDRLDFFMKAWLPAREIVQQAVQSRYQHPSVFKTSSETGLPKLFHYNIYTVGTESIQTP
;
A
#
# COMPACT_ATOMS: atom_id res chain seq x y z
N MET A 1 3.17 8.03 7.54
CA MET A 1 3.00 8.99 6.43
C MET A 1 3.01 10.44 6.91
N CYS A 2 2.22 10.83 7.91
CA CYS A 2 2.25 12.21 8.45
C CYS A 2 3.66 12.64 8.86
N ALA A 3 4.39 11.78 9.59
CA ALA A 3 5.79 12.03 9.96
C ALA A 3 6.78 12.07 8.77
N LEU A 4 6.39 11.59 7.58
CA LEU A 4 7.21 11.71 6.37
C LEU A 4 7.02 13.07 5.68
N LEU A 5 5.85 13.69 5.84
CA LEU A 5 5.54 15.02 5.31
C LEU A 5 6.08 16.14 6.20
N HIS A 6 6.05 15.92 7.52
CA HIS A 6 6.44 16.92 8.50
C HIS A 6 7.49 16.32 9.44
N GLN A 7 8.77 16.47 9.08
CA GLN A 7 9.88 15.91 9.86
C GLN A 7 10.01 16.55 11.26
N ASP A 8 9.52 17.78 11.41
CA ASP A 8 9.50 18.52 12.68
C ASP A 8 8.15 18.45 13.41
N ALA A 9 7.21 17.61 12.94
CA ALA A 9 5.92 17.48 13.62
C ALA A 9 6.06 16.77 14.97
N GLU A 10 5.45 17.36 16.00
CA GLU A 10 5.30 16.73 17.30
C GLU A 10 4.14 15.72 17.26
N ILE A 11 4.39 14.50 17.73
CA ILE A 11 3.37 13.45 17.79
C ILE A 11 2.86 13.34 19.22
N LEU A 12 1.63 13.82 19.44
CA LEU A 12 0.92 13.64 20.71
C LEU A 12 0.05 12.38 20.67
N ARG A 13 0.31 11.44 21.59
CA ARG A 13 -0.51 10.23 21.77
C ARG A 13 -1.48 10.43 22.93
N SER A 14 -2.75 10.65 22.62
CA SER A 14 -3.79 10.87 23.64
C SER A 14 -5.18 10.47 23.11
N ARG A 15 -6.12 10.24 24.04
CA ARG A 15 -7.56 10.12 23.76
C ARG A 15 -8.37 11.25 24.41
N ASP A 16 -7.70 12.21 25.05
CA ASP A 16 -8.33 13.37 25.69
C ASP A 16 -8.83 14.37 24.64
N ALA A 17 -10.14 14.54 24.56
CA ALA A 17 -10.78 15.42 23.59
C ALA A 17 -10.30 16.89 23.67
N SER A 18 -9.89 17.36 24.85
CA SER A 18 -9.38 18.73 25.02
C SER A 18 -7.99 18.92 24.40
N LEU A 19 -7.14 17.89 24.47
CA LEU A 19 -5.84 17.88 23.81
C LEU A 19 -6.00 17.69 22.30
N LEU A 20 -6.86 16.76 21.87
CA LEU A 20 -7.11 16.50 20.44
C LEU A 20 -7.64 17.74 19.70
N LYS A 21 -8.42 18.59 20.36
CA LYS A 21 -8.90 19.86 19.79
C LYS A 21 -7.79 20.86 19.45
N GLN A 22 -6.62 20.74 20.09
CA GLN A 22 -5.48 21.61 19.86
C GLN A 22 -4.59 21.11 18.72
N CYS A 23 -4.77 19.86 18.26
CA CYS A 23 -3.98 19.27 17.20
C CYS A 23 -4.44 19.73 15.80
N ASP A 24 -3.48 20.01 14.93
CA ASP A 24 -3.72 20.34 13.52
C ASP A 24 -4.31 19.16 12.74
N VAL A 25 -3.84 17.94 13.05
CA VAL A 25 -4.29 16.69 12.44
C VAL A 25 -4.54 15.68 13.55
N VAL A 26 -5.67 14.97 13.49
CA VAL A 26 -6.02 13.89 14.41
C VAL A 26 -6.28 12.63 13.61
N VAL A 27 -5.64 11.52 14.02
CA VAL A 27 -5.68 10.25 13.30
C VAL A 27 -6.00 9.15 14.31
N ASP A 28 -6.91 8.23 13.93
CA ASP A 28 -7.22 7.00 14.68
C ASP A 28 -7.91 7.17 16.04
N VAL A 29 -8.17 8.41 16.44
CA VAL A 29 -8.86 8.75 17.69
C VAL A 29 -9.77 9.96 17.46
N GLY A 30 -10.66 10.22 18.41
CA GLY A 30 -11.57 11.37 18.40
C GLY A 30 -12.97 11.06 17.88
N GLY A 31 -13.19 9.90 17.25
CA GLY A 31 -14.51 9.43 16.84
C GLY A 31 -15.09 10.21 15.66
N GLU A 32 -14.26 10.85 14.84
CA GLU A 32 -14.71 11.71 13.73
C GLU A 32 -13.88 11.51 12.45
N TYR A 33 -14.58 11.45 11.31
CA TYR A 33 -13.99 11.58 9.98
C TYR A 33 -14.47 12.89 9.35
N ASP A 34 -13.59 13.88 9.32
CA ASP A 34 -13.82 15.18 8.69
C ASP A 34 -12.51 15.63 8.01
N PRO A 35 -12.37 15.41 6.68
CA PRO A 35 -11.21 15.85 5.93
C PRO A 35 -10.99 17.36 5.94
N ALA A 36 -12.04 18.18 6.07
CA ALA A 36 -11.90 19.63 6.09
C ALA A 36 -11.27 20.12 7.40
N GLN A 37 -11.42 19.35 8.47
CA GLN A 37 -10.80 19.60 9.78
C GLN A 37 -9.62 18.66 10.07
N HIS A 38 -9.15 17.91 9.07
CA HIS A 38 -8.09 16.91 9.21
C HIS A 38 -8.31 15.93 10.37
N ARG A 39 -9.53 15.39 10.47
CA ARG A 39 -9.91 14.33 11.41
C ARG A 39 -10.08 13.02 10.64
N TYR A 40 -9.29 12.02 10.98
CA TYR A 40 -9.17 10.76 10.23
C TYR A 40 -9.29 9.57 11.18
N ASP A 41 -10.46 9.40 11.78
CA ASP A 41 -10.81 8.21 12.57
C ASP A 41 -11.89 7.39 11.82
N HIS A 42 -11.80 6.07 11.91
CA HIS A 42 -12.71 5.10 11.28
C HIS A 42 -13.54 4.28 12.29
N HIS A 43 -13.31 4.47 13.59
CA HIS A 43 -13.92 3.66 14.66
C HIS A 43 -15.42 3.93 14.89
N GLN A 44 -16.04 4.86 14.15
CA GLN A 44 -17.46 5.14 14.27
C GLN A 44 -18.27 3.94 13.76
N ARG A 45 -19.32 3.55 14.48
CA ARG A 45 -20.20 2.44 14.05
C ARG A 45 -20.82 2.66 12.67
N SER A 46 -21.07 3.92 12.32
CA SER A 46 -21.63 4.33 11.04
C SER A 46 -20.60 4.44 9.92
N PHE A 47 -19.30 4.41 10.23
CA PHE A 47 -18.27 4.55 9.21
C PHE A 47 -18.16 3.27 8.40
N ALA A 48 -18.40 3.40 7.10
CA ALA A 48 -18.40 2.31 6.12
C ALA A 48 -17.71 2.72 4.82
N GLU A 49 -16.94 3.82 4.83
CA GLU A 49 -16.30 4.34 3.64
C GLU A 49 -15.18 3.42 3.17
N SER A 50 -15.08 3.32 1.85
CA SER A 50 -14.02 2.64 1.11
C SER A 50 -13.34 3.65 0.20
N PHE A 51 -12.24 3.25 -0.45
CA PHE A 51 -11.64 4.10 -1.46
C PHE A 51 -12.62 4.43 -2.59
N HIS A 52 -13.38 3.45 -3.06
CA HIS A 52 -14.36 3.62 -4.14
C HIS A 52 -15.52 4.56 -3.75
N SER A 53 -16.02 4.50 -2.50
CA SER A 53 -17.13 5.37 -2.10
C SER A 53 -16.72 6.85 -2.01
N LEU A 54 -15.46 7.12 -1.64
CA LEU A 54 -14.91 8.47 -1.55
C LEU A 54 -14.27 8.96 -2.86
N CYS A 55 -13.87 8.05 -3.73
CA CYS A 55 -13.13 8.30 -4.98
C CYS A 55 -13.64 7.31 -6.05
N PRO A 56 -14.80 7.59 -6.69
CA PRO A 56 -15.53 6.62 -7.52
C PRO A 56 -14.77 6.06 -8.73
N GLU A 57 -13.69 6.71 -9.16
CA GLU A 57 -12.80 6.25 -10.22
C GLU A 57 -11.87 5.10 -9.78
N LYS A 58 -11.70 4.89 -8.46
CA LYS A 58 -10.86 3.82 -7.91
C LYS A 58 -11.69 2.59 -7.61
N ARG A 59 -11.11 1.39 -7.76
CA ARG A 59 -11.84 0.11 -7.73
C ARG A 59 -11.97 -0.54 -6.34
N TRP A 60 -11.30 -0.02 -5.32
CA TRP A 60 -11.15 -0.72 -4.04
C TRP A 60 -12.33 -0.47 -3.13
N VAL A 61 -12.95 -1.56 -2.69
CA VAL A 61 -14.15 -1.56 -1.84
C VAL A 61 -13.86 -1.95 -0.39
N THR A 62 -12.60 -2.28 -0.08
CA THR A 62 -12.13 -2.52 1.29
C THR A 62 -12.43 -1.29 2.15
N LYS A 63 -13.05 -1.51 3.31
CA LYS A 63 -13.33 -0.44 4.28
C LYS A 63 -12.00 0.19 4.71
N LEU A 64 -11.92 1.51 4.72
CA LEU A 64 -10.68 2.21 5.09
C LEU A 64 -10.44 2.17 6.60
N SER A 65 -9.18 2.04 6.99
CA SER A 65 -8.68 2.42 8.31
C SER A 65 -8.21 3.88 8.30
N SER A 66 -7.77 4.36 9.45
CA SER A 66 -7.08 5.66 9.55
C SER A 66 -5.84 5.74 8.63
N ALA A 67 -5.15 4.62 8.38
CA ALA A 67 -4.02 4.59 7.45
C ALA A 67 -4.46 4.82 6.00
N GLY A 68 -5.52 4.13 5.55
CA GLY A 68 -6.13 4.31 4.24
C GLY A 68 -6.69 5.70 4.03
N LEU A 69 -7.32 6.30 5.05
CA LEU A 69 -7.80 7.68 5.02
C LEU A 69 -6.66 8.68 4.82
N ILE A 70 -5.56 8.54 5.58
CA ILE A 70 -4.38 9.39 5.38
C ILE A 70 -3.77 9.18 3.99
N TYR A 71 -3.73 7.94 3.50
CA TYR A 71 -3.23 7.66 2.15
C TYR A 71 -4.12 8.30 1.08
N LEU A 72 -5.44 8.22 1.22
CA LEU A 72 -6.41 8.77 0.28
C LEU A 72 -6.23 10.29 0.10
N HIS A 73 -6.07 11.01 1.21
CA HIS A 73 -5.99 12.47 1.21
C HIS A 73 -4.59 13.01 0.95
N PHE A 74 -3.53 12.32 1.41
CA PHE A 74 -2.16 12.85 1.39
C PHE A 74 -1.16 11.97 0.65
N GLY A 75 -1.53 10.75 0.25
CA GLY A 75 -0.61 9.78 -0.35
C GLY A 75 0.07 10.32 -1.59
N ARG A 76 -0.65 11.03 -2.48
CA ARG A 76 -0.06 11.68 -3.66
C ARG A 76 1.04 12.66 -3.29
N HIS A 77 0.79 13.51 -2.30
CA HIS A 77 1.78 14.48 -1.84
C HIS A 77 3.00 13.82 -1.19
N VAL A 78 2.77 12.77 -0.38
CA VAL A 78 3.86 11.95 0.19
C VAL A 78 4.74 11.37 -0.92
N LEU A 79 4.11 10.77 -1.94
CA LEU A 79 4.83 10.14 -3.04
C LEU A 79 5.58 11.17 -3.89
N GLU A 80 4.98 12.32 -4.17
CA GLU A 80 5.64 13.43 -4.87
C GLU A 80 6.91 13.88 -4.14
N GLN A 81 6.84 14.10 -2.82
CA GLN A 81 8.01 14.51 -2.02
C GLN A 81 9.12 13.45 -2.01
N LEU A 82 8.76 12.16 -1.98
CA LEU A 82 9.72 11.05 -1.89
C LEU A 82 10.31 10.63 -3.24
N THR A 83 9.62 10.88 -4.35
CA THR A 83 10.03 10.42 -5.69
C THR A 83 10.42 11.53 -6.65
N GLN A 84 10.05 12.79 -6.35
CA GLN A 84 10.17 13.96 -7.24
C GLN A 84 9.26 13.91 -8.49
N LEU A 85 8.40 12.89 -8.63
CA LEU A 85 7.37 12.85 -9.66
C LEU A 85 6.25 13.83 -9.32
N LYS A 86 5.81 14.63 -10.28
CA LYS A 86 4.77 15.66 -10.05
C LYS A 86 3.36 15.07 -10.05
N GLN A 87 2.43 15.73 -9.37
CA GLN A 87 1.02 15.27 -9.25
C GLN A 87 0.27 14.97 -10.55
N HIS A 88 0.70 15.53 -11.67
CA HIS A 88 0.05 15.31 -12.97
C HIS A 88 0.77 14.29 -13.85
N GLU A 89 1.87 13.70 -13.36
CA GLU A 89 2.59 12.67 -14.09
C GLU A 89 1.86 11.33 -13.98
N PRO A 90 1.55 10.66 -15.12
CA PRO A 90 0.87 9.36 -15.09
C PRO A 90 1.60 8.30 -14.26
N GLN A 91 2.93 8.40 -14.16
CA GLN A 91 3.75 7.51 -13.33
C GLN A 91 3.46 7.67 -11.84
N LEU A 92 3.16 8.90 -11.36
CA LEU A 92 2.79 9.10 -9.96
C LEU A 92 1.43 8.45 -9.66
N GLU A 93 0.43 8.58 -10.53
CA GLU A 93 -0.86 7.91 -10.34
C GLU A 93 -0.71 6.38 -10.37
N LEU A 94 0.12 5.83 -11.26
CA LEU A 94 0.42 4.41 -11.28
C LEU A 94 1.07 3.94 -9.97
N LEU A 95 2.03 4.71 -9.42
CA LEU A 95 2.63 4.40 -8.13
C LEU A 95 1.65 4.56 -6.99
N TYR A 96 0.79 5.57 -7.03
CA TYR A 96 -0.24 5.81 -6.03
C TYR A 96 -1.18 4.60 -5.93
N ASP A 97 -1.63 4.10 -7.08
CA ASP A 97 -2.51 2.93 -7.13
C ASP A 97 -1.78 1.66 -6.68
N LYS A 98 -0.50 1.53 -7.07
CA LYS A 98 0.31 0.36 -6.72
C LYS A 98 0.65 0.29 -5.24
N MET A 99 0.97 1.43 -4.63
CA MET A 99 1.24 1.52 -3.20
C MET A 99 -0.03 1.25 -2.38
N TYR A 100 -1.21 1.64 -2.86
CA TYR A 100 -2.44 1.22 -2.18
C TYR A 100 -2.66 -0.29 -2.32
N ASP A 101 -2.69 -0.83 -3.54
CA ASP A 101 -3.06 -2.23 -3.81
C ASP A 101 -2.08 -3.27 -3.22
N SER A 102 -0.82 -2.89 -3.00
CA SER A 102 0.24 -3.81 -2.60
C SER A 102 0.84 -3.49 -1.24
N PHE A 103 0.27 -2.54 -0.50
CA PHE A 103 0.76 -2.17 0.83
C PHE A 103 -0.34 -1.63 1.74
N VAL A 104 -1.01 -0.53 1.38
CA VAL A 104 -1.96 0.14 2.29
C VAL A 104 -3.26 -0.66 2.47
N GLU A 105 -3.79 -1.28 1.41
CA GLU A 105 -5.05 -2.02 1.47
C GLU A 105 -4.98 -3.22 2.44
N GLU A 106 -3.80 -3.86 2.57
CA GLU A 106 -3.59 -4.91 3.59
C GLU A 106 -3.76 -4.35 5.01
N VAL A 107 -3.22 -3.16 5.28
CA VAL A 107 -3.34 -2.50 6.58
C VAL A 107 -4.81 -2.17 6.85
N ASP A 108 -5.51 -1.60 5.88
CA ASP A 108 -6.94 -1.29 5.99
C ASP A 108 -7.79 -2.52 6.29
N ALA A 109 -7.55 -3.62 5.55
CA ALA A 109 -8.27 -4.86 5.74
C ALA A 109 -8.01 -5.45 7.13
N VAL A 110 -6.75 -5.56 7.55
CA VAL A 110 -6.38 -6.16 8.84
C VAL A 110 -6.96 -5.35 10.00
N ASP A 111 -6.86 -4.04 9.94
CA ASP A 111 -7.34 -3.15 11.01
C ASP A 111 -8.88 -3.18 11.15
N ASN A 112 -9.60 -3.32 10.04
CA ASN A 112 -11.06 -3.52 10.04
C ASN A 112 -11.48 -4.99 10.28
N GLY A 113 -10.55 -5.91 10.53
CA GLY A 113 -10.86 -7.32 10.76
C GLY A 113 -11.42 -8.05 9.54
N ILE A 114 -11.09 -7.58 8.33
CA ILE A 114 -11.54 -8.15 7.06
C ILE A 114 -10.64 -9.32 6.68
N SER A 115 -11.25 -10.49 6.44
CA SER A 115 -10.55 -11.68 5.95
C SER A 115 -10.06 -11.50 4.52
N GLN A 116 -8.92 -12.10 4.18
CA GLN A 116 -8.38 -12.09 2.81
C GLN A 116 -9.25 -12.86 1.80
N CYS A 117 -10.14 -13.75 2.27
CA CYS A 117 -11.07 -14.50 1.45
C CYS A 117 -12.32 -14.90 2.26
N ASP A 118 -13.40 -15.25 1.55
CA ASP A 118 -14.70 -15.62 2.13
C ASP A 118 -14.77 -17.08 2.64
N GLY A 119 -13.63 -17.75 2.88
CA GLY A 119 -13.56 -19.17 3.22
C GLY A 119 -12.51 -19.53 4.27
N GLU A 120 -12.43 -20.81 4.64
CA GLU A 120 -11.45 -21.29 5.60
C GLU A 120 -10.03 -21.27 5.01
N VAL A 121 -9.15 -20.49 5.63
CA VAL A 121 -7.73 -20.48 5.30
C VAL A 121 -7.07 -21.78 5.76
N ARG A 122 -6.18 -22.33 4.93
CA ARG A 122 -5.44 -23.56 5.26
C ARG A 122 -4.41 -23.35 6.38
N TYR A 123 -3.88 -22.13 6.50
CA TYR A 123 -2.90 -21.74 7.51
C TYR A 123 -3.01 -20.24 7.80
N SER A 124 -2.55 -19.82 8.97
CA SER A 124 -2.50 -18.41 9.37
C SER A 124 -1.14 -17.79 9.05
N ILE A 125 -1.14 -16.55 8.55
CA ILE A 125 0.07 -15.75 8.36
C ILE A 125 0.21 -14.85 9.60
N SER A 126 1.33 -14.97 10.32
CA SER A 126 1.60 -14.22 11.56
C SER A 126 2.76 -13.22 11.43
N THR A 127 3.23 -12.99 10.20
CA THR A 127 4.40 -12.16 9.89
C THR A 127 4.05 -10.89 9.10
N THR A 128 2.78 -10.52 9.02
CA THR A 128 2.32 -9.29 8.34
C THR A 128 2.90 -8.04 9.00
N LEU A 129 2.85 -6.89 8.30
CA LEU A 129 3.28 -5.62 8.87
C LEU A 129 2.53 -5.31 10.18
N SER A 130 1.20 -5.44 10.15
CA SER A 130 0.35 -5.21 11.33
C SER A 130 0.69 -6.17 12.49
N ALA A 131 1.00 -7.44 12.20
CA ALA A 131 1.44 -8.38 13.24
C ALA A 131 2.79 -7.97 13.85
N ARG A 132 3.77 -7.59 13.02
CA ARG A 132 5.09 -7.12 13.47
C ARG A 132 4.99 -5.85 14.30
N VAL A 133 4.12 -4.91 13.94
CA VAL A 133 3.79 -3.74 14.76
C VAL A 133 3.15 -4.16 16.07
N GLY A 134 2.16 -5.07 16.04
CA GLY A 134 1.51 -5.60 17.23
C GLY A 134 2.47 -6.26 18.22
N HIS A 135 3.52 -6.94 17.72
CA HIS A 135 4.56 -7.55 18.55
C HIS A 135 5.46 -6.55 19.29
N LEU A 136 5.39 -5.25 18.96
CA LEU A 136 6.11 -4.19 19.66
C LEU A 136 5.33 -3.67 20.88
N ASN A 137 4.07 -4.06 21.06
CA ASN A 137 3.32 -3.74 22.27
C ASN A 137 3.86 -4.52 23.49
N PRO A 138 3.76 -3.94 24.69
CA PRO A 138 4.05 -4.67 25.92
C PRO A 138 3.14 -5.90 26.01
N ARG A 139 3.67 -6.99 26.57
CA ARG A 139 2.88 -8.20 26.82
C ARG A 139 1.82 -7.91 27.88
N TRP A 140 0.66 -8.54 27.76
CA TRP A 140 -0.45 -8.37 28.71
C TRP A 140 -0.08 -8.67 30.18
N ASN A 141 0.94 -9.51 30.40
CA ASN A 141 1.44 -9.90 31.72
C ASN A 141 2.75 -9.20 32.12
N SER A 142 3.18 -8.17 31.39
CA SER A 142 4.31 -7.33 31.77
C SER A 142 3.91 -6.41 32.92
N SER A 143 4.80 -6.22 33.89
CA SER A 143 4.61 -5.22 34.95
C SER A 143 4.69 -3.79 34.44
N ASP A 144 5.43 -3.59 33.33
CA ASP A 144 5.51 -2.33 32.61
C ASP A 144 4.60 -2.37 31.38
N GLN A 145 3.72 -1.39 31.27
CA GLN A 145 2.76 -1.23 30.18
C GLN A 145 3.01 0.06 29.39
N ASP A 146 4.18 0.69 29.57
CA ASP A 146 4.59 1.79 28.71
C ASP A 146 4.67 1.31 27.26
N THR A 147 4.09 2.11 26.37
CA THR A 147 4.00 1.82 24.94
C THR A 147 4.89 2.73 24.11
N GLU A 148 5.58 3.70 24.72
CA GLU A 148 6.31 4.72 23.98
C GLU A 148 7.51 4.16 23.22
N GLU A 149 8.32 3.32 23.85
CA GLU A 149 9.44 2.66 23.15
C GLU A 149 8.94 1.79 21.97
N GLY A 150 7.86 1.03 22.20
CA GLY A 150 7.24 0.19 21.18
C GLY A 150 6.70 1.01 20.01
N PHE A 151 6.10 2.16 20.30
CA PHE A 151 5.59 3.10 19.31
C PHE A 151 6.71 3.68 18.43
N GLN A 152 7.82 4.13 19.03
CA GLN A 152 8.96 4.65 18.25
C GLN A 152 9.57 3.58 17.33
N LYS A 153 9.67 2.33 17.82
CA LYS A 153 10.09 1.19 16.98
C LYS A 153 9.10 0.92 15.85
N ALA A 154 7.80 1.03 16.11
CA ALA A 154 6.76 0.82 15.10
C ALA A 154 6.81 1.90 14.02
N LEU A 155 7.00 3.17 14.39
CA LEU A 155 7.18 4.27 13.44
C LEU A 155 8.38 4.03 12.53
N ALA A 156 9.53 3.64 13.08
CA ALA A 156 10.72 3.34 12.30
C ALA A 156 10.50 2.13 11.37
N LEU A 157 9.87 1.07 11.88
CA LEU A 157 9.55 -0.15 11.12
C LEU A 157 8.66 0.15 9.92
N VAL A 158 7.49 0.75 10.15
CA VAL A 158 6.51 1.07 9.10
C VAL A 158 7.07 2.08 8.12
N GLY A 159 7.80 3.08 8.62
CA GLY A 159 8.44 4.09 7.78
C GLY A 159 9.50 3.52 6.85
N ALA A 160 10.33 2.59 7.34
CA ALA A 160 11.33 1.90 6.53
C ALA A 160 10.66 1.01 5.47
N GLU A 161 9.64 0.25 5.85
CA GLU A 161 8.96 -0.66 4.93
C GLU A 161 8.22 0.10 3.82
N PHE A 162 7.53 1.19 4.15
CA PHE A 162 6.89 2.05 3.16
C PHE A 162 7.90 2.58 2.13
N LYS A 163 9.07 3.06 2.59
CA LYS A 163 10.12 3.59 1.71
C LYS A 163 10.73 2.50 0.83
N ASP A 164 10.97 1.31 1.37
CA ASP A 164 11.51 0.17 0.61
C ASP A 164 10.53 -0.29 -0.49
N ARG A 165 9.24 -0.40 -0.16
CA ARG A 165 8.19 -0.74 -1.14
C ARG A 165 8.09 0.31 -2.23
N LEU A 166 8.13 1.59 -1.87
CA LEU A 166 8.14 2.69 -2.84
C LEU A 166 9.37 2.65 -3.74
N ASP A 167 10.55 2.45 -3.17
CA ASP A 167 11.82 2.36 -3.91
C ASP A 167 11.78 1.23 -4.94
N PHE A 168 11.30 0.05 -4.52
CA PHE A 168 11.10 -1.09 -5.41
C PHE A 168 10.12 -0.76 -6.55
N PHE A 169 8.97 -0.16 -6.26
CA PHE A 169 8.00 0.12 -7.31
C PHE A 169 8.50 1.19 -8.28
N MET A 170 9.22 2.20 -7.78
CA MET A 170 9.78 3.27 -8.59
C MET A 170 10.94 2.79 -9.46
N LYS A 171 11.89 2.04 -8.90
CA LYS A 171 13.16 1.70 -9.58
C LYS A 171 13.12 0.38 -10.33
N ALA A 172 12.23 -0.55 -9.97
CA ALA A 172 12.14 -1.85 -10.62
C ALA A 172 10.81 -2.05 -11.35
N TRP A 173 9.68 -1.85 -10.68
CA TRP A 173 8.38 -2.18 -11.26
C TRP A 173 7.96 -1.23 -12.39
N LEU A 174 8.11 0.10 -12.21
CA LEU A 174 7.76 1.08 -13.25
C LEU A 174 8.58 0.88 -14.53
N PRO A 175 9.94 0.81 -14.51
CA PRO A 175 10.71 0.56 -15.73
C PRO A 175 10.38 -0.77 -16.40
N ALA A 176 10.16 -1.84 -15.61
CA ALA A 176 9.77 -3.14 -16.15
C ALA A 176 8.41 -3.07 -16.87
N ARG A 177 7.46 -2.30 -16.32
CA ARG A 177 6.14 -2.09 -16.92
C ARG A 177 6.23 -1.45 -18.30
N GLU A 178 7.10 -0.44 -18.48
CA GLU A 178 7.30 0.22 -19.77
C GLU A 178 7.84 -0.77 -20.84
N ILE A 179 8.80 -1.61 -20.47
CA ILE A 179 9.34 -2.65 -21.37
C ILE A 179 8.25 -3.63 -21.80
N VAL A 180 7.45 -4.12 -20.84
CA VAL A 180 6.35 -5.07 -21.14
C VAL A 180 5.29 -4.39 -22.01
N GLN A 181 4.94 -3.14 -21.73
CA GLN A 181 3.97 -2.39 -22.52
C GLN A 181 4.42 -2.23 -23.97
N GLN A 182 5.70 -1.87 -24.18
CA GLN A 182 6.28 -1.75 -25.52
C GLN A 182 6.27 -3.09 -26.25
N ALA A 183 6.68 -4.18 -25.59
CA ALA A 183 6.65 -5.52 -26.16
C ALA A 183 5.25 -5.98 -26.57
N VAL A 184 4.23 -5.66 -25.76
CA VAL A 184 2.83 -5.95 -26.10
C VAL A 184 2.36 -5.11 -27.29
N GLN A 185 2.76 -3.85 -27.39
CA GLN A 185 2.39 -2.98 -28.52
C GLN A 185 3.06 -3.40 -29.83
N SER A 186 4.32 -3.84 -29.78
CA SER A 186 5.08 -4.31 -30.96
C SER A 186 4.90 -5.79 -31.28
N ARG A 187 4.04 -6.51 -30.54
CA ARG A 187 3.90 -7.98 -30.64
C ARG A 187 3.60 -8.54 -32.03
N TYR A 188 3.06 -7.73 -32.94
CA TYR A 188 2.77 -8.13 -34.33
C TYR A 188 3.78 -7.60 -35.35
N GLN A 189 4.78 -6.82 -34.93
CA GLN A 189 5.77 -6.20 -35.81
C GLN A 189 6.93 -7.15 -36.14
N HIS A 190 7.03 -8.28 -35.46
CA HIS A 190 7.97 -9.34 -35.76
C HIS A 190 7.18 -10.62 -36.11
N PRO A 191 7.51 -11.33 -37.21
CA PRO A 191 7.02 -12.70 -37.38
C PRO A 191 7.42 -13.50 -36.15
N SER A 192 6.58 -14.44 -35.73
CA SER A 192 6.74 -15.28 -34.54
C SER A 192 8.06 -16.07 -34.58
N VAL A 193 9.18 -15.43 -34.22
CA VAL A 193 10.47 -16.09 -34.11
C VAL A 193 10.63 -16.52 -32.66
N PHE A 194 10.41 -17.81 -32.41
CA PHE A 194 10.87 -18.45 -31.19
C PHE A 194 12.39 -18.30 -31.09
N LYS A 195 12.86 -17.41 -30.20
CA LYS A 195 14.25 -17.42 -29.74
C LYS A 195 14.26 -17.89 -28.30
N THR A 196 14.63 -19.16 -28.10
CA THR A 196 15.03 -19.66 -26.78
C THR A 196 16.42 -19.10 -26.47
N SER A 197 16.51 -17.95 -25.82
CA SER A 197 17.76 -17.51 -25.20
C SER A 197 17.82 -18.10 -23.79
N SER A 198 18.63 -19.14 -23.60
CA SER A 198 19.01 -19.66 -22.28
C SER A 198 20.07 -18.80 -21.57
N GLU A 199 20.36 -17.59 -22.06
CA GLU A 199 21.44 -16.74 -21.58
C GLU A 199 21.00 -15.28 -21.47
N THR A 200 20.13 -14.98 -20.53
CA THR A 200 20.16 -13.67 -19.88
C THR A 200 20.09 -13.91 -18.38
N GLY A 201 21.15 -13.51 -17.66
CA GLY A 201 21.25 -13.60 -16.21
C GLY A 201 20.33 -12.62 -15.49
N LEU A 202 19.04 -12.63 -15.81
CA LEU A 202 18.03 -11.91 -15.04
C LEU A 202 17.87 -12.61 -13.67
N PRO A 203 17.81 -11.87 -12.55
CA PRO A 203 17.51 -12.44 -11.25
C PRO A 203 16.21 -13.25 -11.31
N LYS A 204 16.21 -14.45 -10.71
CA LYS A 204 15.13 -15.47 -10.73
C LYS A 204 13.73 -14.99 -10.28
N LEU A 205 13.55 -13.72 -9.92
CA LEU A 205 12.31 -13.15 -9.38
C LEU A 205 11.24 -12.83 -10.43
N PHE A 206 11.56 -12.84 -11.72
CA PHE A 206 10.58 -12.58 -12.79
C PHE A 206 10.56 -13.69 -13.83
N HIS A 207 10.12 -14.88 -13.46
CA HIS A 207 9.68 -15.87 -14.45
C HIS A 207 8.27 -15.52 -14.92
N TYR A 208 8.15 -14.60 -15.87
CA TYR A 208 6.96 -14.54 -16.71
C TYR A 208 7.17 -15.52 -17.86
N ASN A 209 6.66 -16.75 -17.72
CA ASN A 209 6.55 -17.65 -18.86
C ASN A 209 5.43 -17.14 -19.76
N ILE A 210 5.76 -16.28 -20.73
CA ILE A 210 4.83 -15.86 -21.78
C ILE A 210 4.83 -16.98 -22.83
N TYR A 211 3.79 -17.80 -22.86
CA TYR A 211 3.56 -18.78 -23.93
C TYR A 211 2.56 -18.19 -24.92
N THR A 212 2.94 -18.09 -26.19
CA THR A 212 2.01 -17.83 -27.30
C THR A 212 1.82 -19.11 -28.11
N VAL A 213 0.58 -19.61 -28.16
CA VAL A 213 0.20 -20.77 -28.97
C VAL A 213 0.16 -20.35 -30.44
N GLY A 214 1.02 -20.95 -31.28
CA GLY A 214 0.96 -20.79 -32.72
C GLY A 214 -0.21 -21.58 -33.29
N THR A 215 -1.06 -20.96 -34.10
CA THR A 215 -2.04 -21.66 -34.93
C THR A 215 -1.32 -22.25 -36.14
N GLU A 216 -0.74 -23.44 -36.01
CA GLU A 216 -0.47 -24.25 -37.18
C GLU A 216 -1.75 -24.96 -37.60
N SER A 217 -2.28 -24.56 -38.75
CA SER A 217 -3.29 -25.30 -39.48
C SER A 217 -2.74 -26.69 -39.80
N ILE A 218 -3.30 -27.71 -39.15
CA ILE A 218 -3.06 -29.12 -39.48
C ILE A 218 -3.56 -29.33 -40.91
N GLN A 219 -2.65 -29.39 -41.89
CA GLN A 219 -2.92 -30.03 -43.17
C GLN A 219 -2.76 -31.53 -42.96
N THR A 220 -3.89 -32.25 -42.92
CA THR A 220 -3.91 -33.71 -42.95
C THR A 220 -3.61 -34.22 -44.38
N PRO A 221 -2.79 -35.27 -44.54
CA PRO A 221 -2.68 -36.02 -45.79
C PRO A 221 -3.96 -36.82 -46.09
#